data_AF-W9T1C2-F1
#
_entry.id   AF-W9T1C2-F1
#
_cell.length_a   1.000
_cell.length_b   1.000
_cell.length_c   1.000
_cell.angle_alpha   90.00
_cell.angle_beta   90.00
_cell.angle_gamma   90.00
#
_symmetry.space_group_name_H-M   'P 1'
#
loop_
_entity.id
_entity.type
_entity.pdbx_description
1 polymer ?
#
loop_
_entity_poly.entity_id
_entity_poly.type
_entity_poly.pdbx_seq_one_letter_code
_entity_poly.pdbx_strand_id
1 'polypeptide(L)'
;MYDDIYRRGSINRPPTPDAEDDQIQEKQLTFQEIIDIKLIESGEKERLKELLRERLIECGWRDEMKALCRAFAQKKGRDNVTLDDLVQLLTPKGRASVPDSVKAELLQRIRSFLASAAI
;
A
#
# COMPACT_ATOMS: atom_id res chain seq x y z
N MET A 1 -75.09 -18.05 -36.70
CA MET A 1 -74.08 -18.50 -37.67
C MET A 1 -72.73 -18.29 -36.99
N TYR A 2 -71.93 -19.34 -36.86
CA TYR A 2 -70.47 -19.40 -36.64
C TYR A 2 -69.71 -18.07 -36.91
N ASP A 3 -68.66 -17.59 -36.22
CA ASP A 3 -67.77 -18.08 -35.13
C ASP A 3 -67.01 -16.84 -34.51
N ASP A 4 -66.12 -16.90 -33.50
CA ASP A 4 -65.46 -18.02 -32.79
C ASP A 4 -65.24 -17.72 -31.28
N ILE A 5 -64.94 -18.78 -30.53
CA ILE A 5 -64.14 -18.83 -29.31
C ILE A 5 -62.79 -18.11 -29.51
N TYR A 6 -62.40 -17.16 -28.64
CA TYR A 6 -60.99 -17.09 -28.15
C TYR A 6 -60.88 -16.26 -26.87
N ARG A 7 -60.90 -16.98 -25.74
CA ARG A 7 -60.56 -16.46 -24.41
C ARG A 7 -59.07 -16.05 -24.38
N ARG A 8 -58.74 -14.84 -24.84
CA ARG A 8 -57.41 -14.24 -24.60
C ARG A 8 -57.32 -13.81 -23.14
N GLY A 9 -56.79 -14.69 -22.30
CA GLY A 9 -56.44 -14.36 -20.93
C GLY A 9 -55.42 -13.22 -20.89
N SER A 10 -55.55 -12.34 -19.90
CA SER A 10 -54.56 -11.30 -19.63
C SER A 10 -53.21 -11.97 -19.35
N ILE A 11 -52.31 -11.91 -20.32
CA ILE A 11 -50.91 -12.29 -20.10
C ILE A 11 -50.35 -11.22 -19.18
N ASN A 12 -50.21 -11.55 -17.90
CA ASN A 12 -49.35 -10.81 -16.99
C ASN A 12 -47.94 -10.91 -17.57
N ARG A 13 -47.54 -9.89 -18.32
CA ARG A 13 -46.13 -9.69 -18.68
C ARG A 13 -45.41 -9.49 -17.35
N PRO A 14 -44.50 -10.38 -16.93
CA PRO A 14 -43.69 -10.12 -15.75
C PRO A 14 -42.95 -8.80 -16.01
N PRO A 15 -42.69 -7.98 -14.97
CA PRO A 15 -41.81 -6.83 -15.16
C PRO A 15 -40.52 -7.36 -15.77
N THR A 16 -40.10 -6.77 -16.88
CA THR A 16 -38.70 -6.87 -17.30
C THR A 16 -37.88 -6.50 -16.07
N PRO A 17 -36.88 -7.30 -15.65
CA PRO A 17 -35.88 -6.81 -14.71
C PRO A 17 -35.38 -5.51 -15.32
N ASP A 18 -35.64 -4.39 -14.65
CA ASP A 18 -35.08 -3.12 -15.05
C ASP A 18 -33.57 -3.33 -15.12
N ALA A 19 -32.96 -2.88 -16.22
CA ALA A 19 -31.55 -3.12 -16.49
C ALA A 19 -30.77 -2.85 -15.22
N GLU A 20 -29.99 -3.85 -14.78
CA GLU A 20 -29.26 -3.80 -13.51
C GLU A 20 -28.60 -2.45 -13.43
N ASP A 21 -29.06 -1.65 -12.46
CA ASP A 21 -28.64 -0.26 -12.32
C ASP A 21 -27.14 -0.34 -12.13
N ASP A 22 -26.40 0.02 -13.19
CA ASP A 22 -24.94 -0.01 -13.28
C ASP A 22 -24.42 1.14 -12.39
N GLN A 23 -24.70 0.98 -11.09
CA GLN A 23 -24.07 1.63 -9.98
C GLN A 23 -22.65 1.07 -9.93
N ILE A 24 -21.88 1.47 -10.95
CA ILE A 24 -20.46 1.76 -10.84
C ILE A 24 -20.39 2.80 -9.72
N GLN A 25 -20.36 2.28 -8.49
CA GLN A 25 -20.21 3.05 -7.29
C GLN A 25 -18.85 3.72 -7.44
N GLU A 26 -18.85 4.99 -7.84
CA GLU A 26 -17.64 5.81 -7.91
C GLU A 26 -17.05 5.88 -6.51
N LYS A 27 -16.20 4.90 -6.19
CA LYS A 27 -15.52 4.80 -4.90
C LYS A 27 -14.57 5.98 -4.83
N GLN A 28 -15.05 7.07 -4.25
CA GLN A 28 -14.25 8.25 -3.98
C GLN A 28 -12.99 7.81 -3.23
N LEU A 29 -11.84 8.21 -3.76
CA LEU A 29 -10.56 7.90 -3.16
C LEU A 29 -10.48 8.58 -1.80
N THR A 30 -10.00 7.83 -0.81
CA THR A 30 -9.68 8.40 0.51
C THR A 30 -8.56 9.42 0.38
N PHE A 31 -8.51 10.37 1.31
CA PHE A 31 -7.45 11.39 1.34
C PHE A 31 -6.04 10.77 1.37
N GLN A 32 -5.87 9.61 2.04
CA GLN A 32 -4.62 8.86 2.04
C GLN A 32 -4.28 8.29 0.66
N GLU A 33 -5.24 7.68 -0.05
CA GLU A 33 -5.03 7.20 -1.44
C GLU A 33 -4.65 8.37 -2.38
N ILE A 34 -5.27 9.55 -2.23
CA ILE A 34 -4.93 10.75 -3.01
C ILE A 34 -3.50 11.23 -2.74
N ILE A 35 -3.07 11.25 -1.46
CA ILE A 35 -1.69 11.58 -1.09
C ILE A 35 -0.71 10.57 -1.69
N ASP A 36 -0.99 9.28 -1.56
CA ASP A 36 -0.11 8.22 -2.06
C ASP A 36 0.06 8.26 -3.58
N ILE A 37 -1.03 8.53 -4.32
CA ILE A 37 -0.99 8.76 -5.78
C ILE A 37 -0.10 9.96 -6.10
N LYS A 38 -0.34 11.13 -5.50
CA LYS A 38 0.45 12.35 -5.78
C LYS A 38 1.93 12.19 -5.41
N LEU A 39 2.26 11.46 -4.33
CA LEU A 39 3.64 11.13 -3.97
C LEU A 39 4.31 10.20 -4.99
N ILE A 40 3.56 9.27 -5.61
CA ILE A 40 4.07 8.38 -6.67
C ILE A 40 4.27 9.14 -7.97
N GLU A 41 3.24 9.82 -8.48
CA GLU A 41 3.24 10.48 -9.79
C GLU A 41 4.25 11.63 -9.89
N SER A 42 4.46 12.38 -8.80
CA SER A 42 5.49 13.42 -8.71
C SER A 42 6.93 12.88 -8.56
N GLY A 43 7.08 11.57 -8.39
CA GLY A 43 8.35 10.92 -8.04
C GLY A 43 8.87 11.22 -6.63
N GLU A 44 8.12 11.96 -5.79
CA GLU A 44 8.56 12.31 -4.43
C GLU A 44 8.76 11.07 -3.55
N LYS A 45 7.93 10.04 -3.72
CA LYS A 45 8.08 8.75 -3.03
C LYS A 45 9.44 8.11 -3.30
N GLU A 46 10.00 8.25 -4.49
CA GLU A 46 11.32 7.70 -4.81
C GLU A 46 12.45 8.57 -4.25
N ARG A 47 12.31 9.90 -4.32
CA ARG A 47 13.24 10.84 -3.67
C ARG A 47 13.32 10.63 -2.14
N LEU A 48 12.18 10.38 -1.50
CA LEU A 48 12.10 10.06 -0.07
C LEU A 48 12.74 8.70 0.28
N LYS A 49 12.60 7.68 -0.59
CA LYS A 49 13.28 6.38 -0.40
C LYS A 49 14.80 6.52 -0.51
N GLU A 50 15.31 7.27 -1.49
CA GLU A 50 16.75 7.44 -1.64
C GLU A 50 17.32 8.24 -0.47
N LEU A 51 16.66 9.34 -0.05
CA LEU A 51 17.05 10.08 1.15
C LEU A 51 17.07 9.18 2.41
N LEU A 52 16.05 8.35 2.61
CA LEU A 52 16.03 7.37 3.70
C LEU A 52 17.22 6.39 3.59
N ARG A 53 17.50 5.88 2.39
CA ARG A 53 18.61 4.96 2.12
C ARG A 53 19.96 5.60 2.42
N GLU A 54 20.19 6.83 1.96
CA GLU A 54 21.39 7.63 2.24
C GLU A 54 21.57 7.80 3.75
N ARG A 55 20.55 8.32 4.46
CA ARG A 55 20.62 8.53 5.92
C ARG A 55 20.86 7.26 6.71
N LEU A 56 20.26 6.14 6.33
CA LEU A 56 20.49 4.83 6.97
C LEU A 56 21.89 4.25 6.67
N ILE A 57 22.58 4.74 5.64
CA ILE A 57 23.99 4.42 5.38
C ILE A 57 24.89 5.33 6.22
N GLU A 58 24.67 6.64 6.16
CA GLU A 58 25.45 7.67 6.86
C GLU A 58 25.44 7.48 8.39
N CYS A 59 24.28 7.15 8.98
CA CYS A 59 24.17 6.91 10.43
C CYS A 59 24.67 5.51 10.86
N GLY A 60 25.18 4.69 9.93
CA GLY A 60 25.72 3.35 10.21
C GLY A 60 24.68 2.24 10.38
N TRP A 61 23.38 2.55 10.40
CA TRP A 61 22.29 1.56 10.58
C TRP A 61 22.39 0.37 9.63
N ARG A 62 22.73 0.61 8.35
CA ARG A 62 22.88 -0.48 7.36
C ARG A 62 23.95 -1.49 7.76
N ASP A 63 25.05 -1.01 8.34
CA ASP A 63 26.19 -1.86 8.68
C ASP A 63 26.04 -2.50 10.08
N GLU A 64 25.27 -1.86 10.98
CA GLU A 64 24.70 -2.49 12.19
C GLU A 64 23.82 -3.70 11.81
N MET A 65 22.85 -3.53 10.92
CA MET A 65 21.95 -4.63 10.51
C MET A 65 22.72 -5.79 9.86
N LYS A 66 23.75 -5.51 9.05
CA LYS A 66 24.66 -6.54 8.54
C LYS A 66 25.46 -7.23 9.65
N ALA A 67 25.88 -6.51 10.68
CA ALA A 67 26.60 -7.10 11.81
C ALA A 67 25.71 -8.04 12.63
N LEU A 68 24.47 -7.62 12.92
CA LEU A 68 23.46 -8.47 13.57
C LEU A 68 23.15 -9.74 12.77
N CYS A 69 23.00 -9.61 11.44
CA CYS A 69 22.81 -10.74 10.52
C CYS A 69 23.98 -11.74 10.61
N ARG A 70 25.23 -11.25 10.51
CA ARG A 70 26.42 -12.09 10.63
C ARG A 70 26.53 -12.79 12.00
N ALA A 71 26.26 -12.07 13.08
CA ALA A 71 26.33 -12.62 14.44
C ALA A 71 25.27 -13.71 14.67
N PHE A 72 24.05 -13.53 14.14
CA PHE A 72 23.02 -14.57 14.20
C PHE A 72 23.42 -15.81 13.39
N ALA A 73 23.91 -15.63 12.16
CA ALA A 73 24.33 -16.74 11.31
C ALA A 73 25.54 -17.52 11.88
N GLN A 74 26.46 -16.83 12.57
CA GLN A 74 27.55 -17.46 13.31
C GLN A 74 27.03 -18.25 14.52
N LYS A 75 26.02 -17.75 15.25
CA LYS A 75 25.47 -18.40 16.45
C LYS A 75 24.60 -19.62 16.13
N LYS A 76 23.78 -19.57 15.07
CA LYS A 76 22.89 -20.68 14.67
C LYS A 76 23.60 -21.73 13.79
N GLY A 77 24.75 -21.35 13.19
CA GLY A 77 25.42 -22.10 12.13
C GLY A 77 24.83 -21.72 10.76
N ARG A 78 25.69 -21.48 9.76
CA ARG A 78 25.26 -20.94 8.46
C ARG A 78 24.22 -21.79 7.76
N ASP A 79 24.37 -23.11 7.82
CA ASP A 79 23.49 -24.07 7.14
C ASP A 79 22.11 -24.22 7.81
N ASN A 80 21.95 -23.66 9.01
CA ASN A 80 20.71 -23.70 9.81
C ASN A 80 19.90 -22.38 9.75
N VAL A 81 20.28 -21.44 8.87
CA VAL A 81 19.72 -20.08 8.83
C VAL A 81 18.99 -19.87 7.52
N THR A 82 17.67 -19.66 7.61
CA THR A 82 16.84 -19.27 6.46
C THR A 82 16.81 -17.75 6.29
N LEU A 83 16.36 -17.29 5.12
CA LEU A 83 16.06 -15.87 4.92
C LEU A 83 14.93 -15.40 5.85
N ASP A 84 13.93 -16.25 6.10
CA ASP A 84 12.79 -15.90 6.94
C ASP A 84 13.21 -15.73 8.41
N ASP A 85 14.08 -16.60 8.95
CA ASP A 85 14.69 -16.41 10.28
C ASP A 85 15.33 -15.01 10.42
N LEU A 86 16.06 -14.59 9.39
CA LEU A 86 16.74 -13.29 9.36
C LEU A 86 15.75 -12.14 9.27
N VAL A 87 14.69 -12.26 8.47
CA VAL A 87 13.63 -11.25 8.35
C VAL A 87 12.87 -11.12 9.68
N GLN A 88 12.44 -12.22 10.29
CA GLN A 88 11.76 -12.23 11.58
C GLN A 88 12.60 -11.58 12.70
N LEU A 89 13.92 -11.84 12.73
CA LEU A 89 14.83 -11.28 13.73
C LEU A 89 15.18 -9.80 13.47
N LEU A 90 15.50 -9.45 12.22
CA LEU A 90 16.06 -8.14 11.88
C LEU A 90 15.00 -7.08 11.66
N THR A 91 13.80 -7.42 11.19
CA THR A 91 12.72 -6.44 10.95
C THR A 91 12.33 -5.65 12.21
N PRO A 92 12.03 -6.27 13.37
CA PRO A 92 11.68 -5.50 14.57
C PRO A 92 12.86 -4.67 15.09
N LYS A 93 14.09 -5.21 15.07
CA LYS A 93 15.30 -4.48 15.49
C LYS A 93 15.59 -3.28 14.59
N GLY A 94 15.61 -3.50 13.28
CA GLY A 94 15.87 -2.48 12.28
C GLY A 94 14.85 -1.35 12.32
N ARG A 95 13.55 -1.66 12.51
CA ARG A 95 12.50 -0.64 12.71
C ARG A 95 12.72 0.17 13.99
N ALA A 96 13.11 -0.48 15.09
CA ALA A 96 13.36 0.18 16.36
C ALA A 96 14.63 1.05 16.37
N SER A 97 15.69 0.65 15.66
CA SER A 97 16.97 1.38 15.63
C SER A 97 17.05 2.51 14.59
N VAL A 98 15.99 2.77 13.79
CA VAL A 98 15.95 3.99 12.95
C VAL A 98 15.97 5.23 13.85
N PRO A 99 16.96 6.15 13.72
CA PRO A 99 17.01 7.35 14.55
C PRO A 99 15.84 8.29 14.30
N ASP A 100 15.36 8.95 15.36
CA ASP A 100 14.24 9.89 15.24
C ASP A 100 14.56 11.14 14.42
N SER A 101 15.84 11.51 14.31
CA SER A 101 16.31 12.56 13.40
C SER A 101 16.01 12.23 11.93
N VAL A 102 16.21 10.98 11.50
CA VAL A 102 15.92 10.52 10.13
C VAL A 102 14.40 10.52 9.88
N LYS A 103 13.61 10.07 10.87
CA LYS A 103 12.13 10.12 10.79
C LYS A 103 11.63 11.56 10.70
N ALA A 104 12.21 12.48 11.48
CA ALA A 104 11.87 13.90 11.49
C ALA A 104 12.22 14.58 10.16
N GLU A 105 13.38 14.30 9.57
CA GLU A 105 13.76 14.83 8.25
C GLU A 105 12.77 14.38 7.16
N LEU A 106 12.44 13.08 7.10
CA LEU A 106 11.46 12.55 6.14
C LEU A 106 10.06 13.12 6.34
N LEU A 107 9.59 13.21 7.59
CA LEU A 107 8.30 13.83 7.91
C LEU A 107 8.26 15.31 7.52
N GLN A 108 9.36 16.04 7.68
CA GLN A 108 9.47 17.42 7.24
C GLN A 108 9.44 17.54 5.71
N ARG A 109 10.13 16.65 4.98
CA ARG A 109 10.07 16.60 3.51
C ARG A 109 8.65 16.33 3.00
N ILE A 110 7.95 15.35 3.60
CA ILE A 110 6.54 15.05 3.27
C ILE A 110 5.65 16.28 3.52
N ARG A 111 5.77 16.95 4.67
CA ARG A 111 5.01 18.17 4.98
C ARG A 111 5.27 19.28 3.97
N SER A 112 6.54 19.53 3.63
CA SER A 112 6.90 20.52 2.61
C SER A 112 6.32 20.19 1.24
N PHE A 113 6.34 18.90 0.85
CA PHE A 113 5.72 18.45 -0.40
C PHE A 113 4.21 18.72 -0.41
N LEU A 114 3.47 18.27 0.62
CA LEU A 114 2.02 18.47 0.71
C LEU A 114 1.64 19.95 0.65
N ALA A 115 2.34 20.80 1.41
CA ALA A 115 2.15 22.26 1.38
C ALA A 115 2.43 22.88 0.00
N SER A 116 3.46 22.40 -0.71
CA SER A 116 3.78 22.86 -2.08
C SER A 116 2.80 22.36 -3.14
N ALA A 117 2.20 21.19 -2.92
CA ALA A 117 1.25 20.54 -3.83
C ALA A 117 -0.22 20.98 -3.60
N ALA A 118 -0.44 21.92 -2.67
CA ALA A 118 -1.75 22.43 -2.25
C ALA A 118 -2.75 21.31 -1.89
N ILE A 119 -2.31 20.39 -1.02
CA ILE A 119 -3.09 19.27 -0.46
C ILE A 119 -3.33 19.52 1.02
#